data_AF-A0A7W2H453-F1
#
_entry.id   AF-A0A7W2H453-F1
#
_cell.length_a   1.000
_cell.length_b   1.000
_cell.length_c   1.000
_cell.angle_alpha   90.00
_cell.angle_beta   90.00
_cell.angle_gamma   90.00
#
_symmetry.space_group_name_H-M   'P 1'
#
loop_
_entity.id
_entity.type
_entity.pdbx_description
1 polymer ?
#
loop_
_entity_poly.entity_id
_entity_poly.type
_entity_poly.pdbx_seq_one_letter_code
_entity_poly.pdbx_strand_id
1 'polypeptide(L)'
;MDDTKALKVGYLGPAGTFTESALLTQVDLAAAEHILFRSHSDVLHNTSSGLVDFGFCAIENAIEGTVNVVQDTLAFDSELMIQREVVIPITMNLLVQSGTVINEVEKVISYPHALAQVRAFLRNNLPDAELEAANSTAHAAQMLAESPSSKVAAVGTSLAADKYGLEIAAESIEDHPGNKTRFILIAKDGIPAPTGHDKTSVVVFQQSDKPGSLLAILQEFAARSINLTKLESRPTREALGNYCFFLDLEGHIADSVMADCLKTLQTKDVRVKFLGSYPAAGEQAEEVRKESNDALDKAQSWLDSIRSKLS
;
A
#
# COMPACT_ATOMS: atom_id res chain seq x y z
N MET A 1 -10.26 -0.07 36.60
CA MET A 1 -8.89 0.00 36.05
C MET A 1 -9.05 -0.48 34.63
N ASP A 2 -9.23 0.47 33.73
CA ASP A 2 -9.40 0.18 32.31
C ASP A 2 -7.98 0.06 31.75
N ASP A 3 -7.47 -1.18 31.68
CA ASP A 3 -6.23 -1.49 30.96
C ASP A 3 -6.55 -1.29 29.47
N THR A 4 -6.42 -0.05 28.98
CA THR A 4 -6.28 0.19 27.54
C THR A 4 -5.00 -0.49 27.09
N LYS A 5 -5.12 -1.77 26.73
CA LYS A 5 -4.05 -2.55 26.12
C LYS A 5 -3.54 -1.75 24.92
N ALA A 6 -2.24 -1.49 24.89
CA ALA A 6 -1.61 -0.81 23.76
C ALA A 6 -1.92 -1.59 22.47
N LEU A 7 -2.36 -0.86 21.43
CA LEU A 7 -2.61 -1.44 20.12
C LEU A 7 -1.32 -2.07 19.57
N LYS A 8 -1.44 -3.22 18.92
CA LYS A 8 -0.34 -3.94 18.28
C LYS A 8 -0.42 -3.82 16.77
N VAL A 9 0.64 -3.33 16.15
CA VAL A 9 0.76 -3.23 14.70
C VAL A 9 1.87 -4.14 14.21
N GLY A 10 1.52 -5.08 13.34
CA GLY A 10 2.42 -6.03 12.71
C GLY A 10 2.90 -5.56 11.35
N TYR A 11 4.19 -5.65 11.04
CA TYR A 11 4.71 -5.35 9.70
C TYR A 11 5.96 -6.16 9.33
N LEU A 12 6.32 -6.12 8.05
CA LEU A 12 7.51 -6.80 7.53
C LEU A 12 8.80 -6.13 8.04
N GLY A 13 9.59 -6.91 8.79
CA GLY A 13 10.94 -6.54 9.22
C GLY A 13 12.03 -6.82 8.18
N PRO A 14 13.32 -6.64 8.54
CA PRO A 14 13.82 -6.16 9.84
C PRO A 14 13.54 -4.66 10.06
N ALA A 15 13.99 -4.10 11.18
CA ALA A 15 13.77 -2.68 11.47
C ALA A 15 14.51 -1.79 10.45
N GLY A 16 13.97 -0.63 10.13
CA GLY A 16 14.51 0.32 9.14
C GLY A 16 13.97 0.14 7.72
N THR A 17 12.94 -0.68 7.52
CA THR A 17 12.29 -0.82 6.20
C THR A 17 11.50 0.42 5.81
N PHE A 18 11.22 0.57 4.51
CA PHE A 18 10.27 1.60 4.04
C PHE A 18 8.88 1.43 4.65
N THR A 19 8.47 0.19 4.97
CA THR A 19 7.23 -0.08 5.71
C THR A 19 7.24 0.57 7.09
N GLU A 20 8.33 0.46 7.83
CA GLU A 20 8.47 1.15 9.12
C GLU A 20 8.50 2.67 8.94
N SER A 21 9.25 3.18 7.94
CA SER A 21 9.27 4.61 7.64
C SER A 21 7.86 5.15 7.38
N ALA A 22 7.04 4.44 6.62
CA ALA A 22 5.65 4.83 6.33
C ALA A 22 4.77 4.77 7.59
N LEU A 23 4.92 3.72 8.41
CA LEU A 23 4.18 3.56 9.65
C LEU A 23 4.45 4.72 10.62
N LEU A 24 5.72 5.10 10.77
CA LEU A 24 6.15 6.17 11.68
C LEU A 24 5.67 7.57 11.27
N THR A 25 5.21 7.77 10.02
CA THR A 25 4.54 9.02 9.62
C THR A 25 3.16 9.21 10.27
N GLN A 26 2.57 8.13 10.78
CA GLN A 26 1.24 8.12 11.37
C GLN A 26 1.36 8.15 12.89
N VAL A 27 0.96 9.25 13.52
CA VAL A 27 1.18 9.49 14.97
C VAL A 27 0.59 8.37 15.84
N ASP A 28 -0.60 7.90 15.50
CA ASP A 28 -1.29 6.83 16.22
C ASP A 28 -0.60 5.46 16.03
N LEU A 29 -0.15 5.15 14.81
CA LEU A 29 0.58 3.90 14.55
C LEU A 29 2.00 3.93 15.16
N ALA A 30 2.66 5.09 15.13
CA ALA A 30 3.98 5.27 15.72
C ALA A 30 3.99 5.07 17.24
N ALA A 31 2.88 5.37 17.92
CA ALA A 31 2.71 5.17 19.35
C ALA A 31 2.29 3.73 19.75
N ALA A 32 1.98 2.87 18.77
CA ALA A 32 1.55 1.49 19.00
C ALA A 32 2.73 0.57 19.36
N GLU A 33 2.44 -0.62 19.90
CA GLU A 33 3.42 -1.71 20.02
C GLU A 33 3.70 -2.30 18.63
N HIS A 34 4.96 -2.35 18.22
CA HIS A 34 5.37 -2.82 16.90
C HIS A 34 5.86 -4.27 16.95
N ILE A 35 5.28 -5.13 16.11
CA ILE A 35 5.65 -6.54 15.98
C ILE A 35 6.21 -6.79 14.58
N LEU A 36 7.49 -7.15 14.50
CA LEU A 36 8.16 -7.39 13.23
C LEU A 36 8.01 -8.86 12.81
N PHE A 37 7.59 -9.07 11.57
CA PHE A 37 7.44 -10.38 10.94
C PHE A 37 8.46 -10.59 9.82
N ARG A 38 8.64 -11.85 9.41
CA ARG A 38 9.64 -12.25 8.40
C ARG A 38 9.10 -12.22 6.96
N SER A 39 7.78 -12.16 6.80
CA SER A 39 7.14 -12.13 5.48
C SER A 39 5.82 -11.37 5.52
N HIS A 40 5.37 -10.85 4.36
CA HIS A 40 4.03 -10.29 4.23
C HIS A 40 2.93 -11.31 4.56
N SER A 41 3.14 -12.59 4.23
CA SER A 41 2.23 -13.68 4.57
C SER A 41 2.05 -13.81 6.08
N ASP A 42 3.14 -13.68 6.85
CA ASP A 42 3.07 -13.70 8.31
C ASP A 42 2.30 -12.50 8.86
N VAL A 43 2.49 -11.30 8.30
CA VAL A 43 1.72 -10.11 8.70
C VAL A 43 0.23 -10.35 8.51
N LEU A 44 -0.17 -10.82 7.33
CA LEU A 44 -1.57 -11.10 6.99
C LEU A 44 -2.16 -12.19 7.88
N HIS A 45 -1.45 -13.31 8.05
CA HIS A 45 -1.88 -14.42 8.90
C HIS A 45 -2.08 -13.99 10.36
N ASN A 46 -1.10 -13.28 10.93
CA ASN A 46 -1.13 -12.87 12.33
C ASN A 46 -2.11 -11.74 12.61
N THR A 47 -2.47 -10.94 11.60
CA THR A 47 -3.59 -10.00 11.67
C THR A 47 -4.92 -10.76 11.67
N SER A 48 -5.08 -11.74 10.78
CA SER A 48 -6.31 -12.55 10.68
C SER A 48 -6.56 -13.39 11.95
N SER A 49 -5.50 -13.92 12.55
CA SER A 49 -5.58 -14.67 13.82
C SER A 49 -5.83 -13.80 15.04
N GLY A 50 -5.60 -12.49 14.95
CA GLY A 50 -5.73 -11.53 16.06
C GLY A 50 -4.52 -11.52 17.00
N LEU A 51 -3.35 -12.00 16.56
CA LEU A 51 -2.10 -11.83 17.31
C LEU A 51 -1.69 -10.34 17.37
N VAL A 52 -1.93 -9.62 16.27
CA VAL A 52 -1.82 -8.16 16.19
C VAL A 52 -3.19 -7.58 15.86
N ASP A 53 -3.45 -6.36 16.33
CA ASP A 53 -4.71 -5.66 16.07
C ASP A 53 -4.77 -5.17 14.62
N PHE A 54 -3.62 -4.75 14.09
CA PHE A 54 -3.48 -4.31 12.70
C PHE A 54 -2.25 -4.91 12.02
N GLY A 55 -2.37 -5.17 10.71
CA GLY A 55 -1.25 -5.41 9.83
C GLY A 55 -0.93 -4.16 9.00
N PHE A 56 0.35 -3.91 8.73
CA PHE A 56 0.77 -2.81 7.88
C PHE A 56 1.72 -3.32 6.78
N CYS A 57 1.28 -3.18 5.53
CA CYS A 57 1.91 -3.83 4.38
C CYS A 57 2.02 -2.86 3.20
N ALA A 58 3.10 -2.97 2.42
CA ALA A 58 3.13 -2.40 1.07
C ALA A 58 2.14 -3.17 0.18
N ILE A 59 1.35 -2.46 -0.62
CA ILE A 59 0.46 -3.07 -1.62
C ILE A 59 0.89 -2.74 -3.04
N GLU A 60 1.56 -1.61 -3.27
CA GLU A 60 1.91 -1.14 -4.60
C GLU A 60 3.11 -0.18 -4.55
N ASN A 61 4.03 -0.35 -5.49
CA ASN A 61 5.14 0.58 -5.73
C ASN A 61 5.05 1.13 -7.15
N ALA A 62 5.39 2.41 -7.33
CA ALA A 62 5.30 3.10 -8.63
C ALA A 62 6.20 2.51 -9.74
N ILE A 63 7.28 1.82 -9.37
CA ILE A 63 8.25 1.22 -10.30
C ILE A 63 8.10 -0.30 -10.36
N GLU A 64 8.03 -0.98 -9.20
CA GLU A 64 7.96 -2.44 -9.12
C GLU A 64 6.54 -3.00 -9.30
N GLY A 65 5.53 -2.14 -9.22
CA GLY A 65 4.13 -2.52 -9.36
C GLY A 65 3.55 -3.14 -8.09
N THR A 66 2.60 -4.06 -8.27
CA THR A 66 1.79 -4.64 -7.20
C THR A 66 2.59 -5.64 -6.34
N VAL A 67 2.39 -5.56 -5.01
CA VAL A 67 2.86 -6.58 -4.06
C VAL A 67 1.91 -7.76 -4.08
N ASN A 68 2.15 -8.68 -5.03
CA ASN A 68 1.27 -9.79 -5.37
C ASN A 68 0.79 -10.63 -4.18
N VAL A 69 1.65 -10.90 -3.21
CA VAL A 69 1.30 -11.72 -2.04
C VAL A 69 0.23 -11.05 -1.18
N VAL A 70 0.32 -9.74 -0.97
CA VAL A 70 -0.66 -8.98 -0.19
C VAL A 70 -2.00 -8.96 -0.92
N GLN A 71 -1.97 -8.63 -2.21
CA GLN A 71 -3.18 -8.56 -3.02
C GLN A 71 -3.88 -9.92 -3.15
N ASP A 72 -3.15 -10.98 -3.49
CA ASP A 72 -3.72 -12.32 -3.64
C ASP A 72 -4.32 -12.83 -2.32
N THR A 73 -3.63 -12.65 -1.19
CA THR A 73 -4.16 -13.05 0.12
C THR A 73 -5.42 -12.27 0.50
N LEU A 74 -5.51 -10.98 0.17
CA LEU A 74 -6.73 -10.19 0.35
C LEU A 74 -7.87 -10.70 -0.56
N ALA A 75 -7.60 -11.11 -1.79
CA ALA A 75 -8.64 -11.68 -2.66
C ALA A 75 -9.13 -13.04 -2.19
N PHE A 76 -8.21 -13.96 -1.88
CA PHE A 76 -8.50 -15.39 -1.90
C PHE A 76 -8.41 -16.06 -0.53
N ASP A 77 -7.56 -15.54 0.37
CA ASP A 77 -7.12 -16.30 1.55
C ASP A 77 -7.47 -15.63 2.90
N SER A 78 -8.16 -14.48 2.88
CA SER A 78 -8.49 -13.74 4.11
C SER A 78 -9.76 -12.91 3.99
N GLU A 79 -10.37 -12.56 5.12
CA GLU A 79 -11.50 -11.61 5.21
C GLU A 79 -11.05 -10.26 5.80
N LEU A 80 -9.75 -9.95 5.68
CA LEU A 80 -9.18 -8.70 6.20
C LEU A 80 -9.73 -7.50 5.42
N MET A 81 -9.97 -6.41 6.15
CA MET A 81 -10.43 -5.14 5.59
C MET A 81 -9.36 -4.06 5.72
N ILE A 82 -9.16 -3.30 4.65
CA ILE A 82 -8.30 -2.12 4.61
C ILE A 82 -8.97 -1.00 5.40
N GLN A 83 -8.21 -0.43 6.34
CA GLN A 83 -8.65 0.61 7.27
C GLN A 83 -8.05 1.98 6.93
N ARG A 84 -6.92 2.01 6.22
CA ARG A 84 -6.20 3.23 5.86
C ARG A 84 -5.22 2.92 4.74
N GLU A 85 -4.93 3.90 3.90
CA GLU A 85 -3.73 3.89 3.06
C GLU A 85 -2.75 5.00 3.44
N VAL A 86 -1.46 4.74 3.21
CA VAL A 86 -0.36 5.68 3.44
C VAL A 86 0.55 5.63 2.23
N VAL A 87 0.88 6.79 1.65
CA VAL A 87 1.76 6.88 0.48
C VAL A 87 2.96 7.74 0.85
N ILE A 88 4.17 7.18 0.75
CA ILE A 88 5.41 7.92 0.99
C ILE A 88 6.34 7.87 -0.23
N PRO A 89 7.16 8.90 -0.45
CA PRO A 89 8.27 8.82 -1.39
C PRO A 89 9.31 7.79 -0.93
N ILE A 90 9.97 7.16 -1.89
CA ILE A 90 11.05 6.19 -1.67
C ILE A 90 12.37 6.87 -1.97
N THR A 91 13.08 7.24 -0.91
CA THR A 91 14.42 7.84 -0.96
C THR A 91 15.44 6.81 -0.51
N MET A 92 16.46 6.59 -1.34
CA MET A 92 17.54 5.65 -1.07
C MET A 92 18.83 6.41 -0.80
N ASN A 93 19.59 5.95 0.19
CA ASN A 93 20.83 6.58 0.62
C ASN A 93 21.98 5.57 0.58
N LEU A 94 23.20 6.05 0.33
CA LEU A 94 24.41 5.26 0.54
C LEU A 94 24.80 5.35 2.01
N LEU A 95 24.78 4.22 2.70
CA LEU A 95 25.08 4.07 4.12
C LEU A 95 26.47 3.46 4.30
N VAL A 96 27.24 4.00 5.25
CA VAL A 96 28.61 3.55 5.55
C VAL A 96 28.86 3.51 7.05
N GLN A 97 29.94 2.82 7.45
CA GLN A 97 30.46 2.93 8.81
C GLN A 97 31.08 4.31 9.04
N SER A 98 31.05 4.80 10.28
CA SER A 98 31.64 6.10 10.61
C SER A 98 33.13 6.18 10.25
N GLY A 99 33.53 7.27 9.59
CA GLY A 99 34.90 7.47 9.12
C GLY A 99 35.27 6.73 7.83
N THR A 100 34.31 6.10 7.15
CA THR A 100 34.53 5.49 5.84
C THR A 100 34.82 6.55 4.77
N VAL A 101 35.90 6.34 4.00
CA VAL A 101 36.20 7.15 2.82
C VAL A 101 35.48 6.53 1.61
N ILE A 102 34.53 7.25 1.02
CA ILE A 102 33.66 6.71 -0.06
C ILE A 102 34.46 6.10 -1.22
N ASN A 103 35.54 6.77 -1.66
CA ASN A 103 36.37 6.30 -2.78
C ASN A 103 37.14 5.01 -2.48
N GLU A 104 37.13 4.54 -1.23
CA GLU A 104 37.74 3.29 -0.81
C GLU A 104 36.73 2.14 -0.67
N VAL A 105 35.45 2.37 -0.95
CA VAL A 105 34.42 1.32 -0.90
C VAL A 105 34.64 0.35 -2.06
N GLU A 106 34.79 -0.93 -1.74
CA GLU A 106 35.03 -2.03 -2.68
C GLU A 106 33.77 -2.89 -2.89
N LYS A 107 32.76 -2.73 -2.02
CA LYS A 107 31.52 -3.52 -2.05
C LYS A 107 30.31 -2.70 -1.64
N VAL A 108 29.19 -2.90 -2.35
CA VAL A 108 27.89 -2.30 -2.01
C VAL A 108 26.84 -3.39 -1.84
N ILE A 109 26.16 -3.40 -0.69
CA ILE A 109 25.13 -4.40 -0.33
C ILE A 109 23.75 -3.75 -0.42
N SER A 110 22.79 -4.38 -1.12
CA SER A 110 21.37 -4.02 -0.96
C SER A 110 20.42 -5.06 -1.56
N TYR A 111 19.12 -4.78 -1.47
CA TYR A 111 18.10 -5.53 -2.19
C TYR A 111 18.31 -5.40 -3.71
N PRO A 112 18.23 -6.47 -4.51
CA PRO A 112 18.49 -6.40 -5.96
C PRO A 112 17.69 -5.33 -6.70
N HIS A 113 16.43 -5.11 -6.33
CA HIS A 113 15.64 -4.04 -6.95
C HIS A 113 16.07 -2.64 -6.52
N ALA A 114 16.54 -2.46 -5.28
CA ALA A 114 17.13 -1.20 -4.84
C ALA A 114 18.44 -0.90 -5.57
N LEU A 115 19.34 -1.89 -5.69
CA LEU A 115 20.57 -1.76 -6.48
C LEU A 115 20.28 -1.42 -7.95
N ALA A 116 19.20 -1.96 -8.51
CA ALA A 116 18.79 -1.66 -9.89
C ALA A 116 18.30 -0.21 -10.07
N GLN A 117 17.82 0.42 -9.00
CA GLN A 117 17.29 1.78 -9.00
C GLN A 117 18.32 2.85 -8.62
N VAL A 118 19.58 2.48 -8.35
CA VAL A 118 20.67 3.44 -8.03
C VAL A 118 21.89 3.24 -8.96
N ARG A 119 21.67 2.62 -10.13
CA ARG A 119 22.75 2.17 -11.01
C ARG A 119 23.54 3.34 -11.57
N ALA A 120 22.90 4.46 -11.87
CA ALA A 120 23.59 5.63 -12.40
C ALA A 120 24.55 6.21 -11.36
N PHE A 121 24.10 6.31 -10.10
CA PHE A 121 24.94 6.76 -9.00
C PHE A 121 26.14 5.83 -8.79
N LEU A 122 25.90 4.52 -8.68
CA LEU A 122 26.97 3.55 -8.43
C LEU A 122 28.00 3.53 -9.56
N ARG A 123 27.56 3.57 -10.83
CA ARG A 123 28.47 3.61 -11.98
C ARG A 123 29.37 4.86 -11.99
N ASN A 124 28.86 6.00 -11.52
CA ASN A 124 29.58 7.27 -11.58
C ASN A 124 30.52 7.47 -10.38
N ASN A 125 30.20 6.89 -9.21
CA ASN A 125 30.93 7.16 -7.97
C ASN A 125 31.71 5.95 -7.44
N LEU A 126 31.23 4.73 -7.71
CA LEU A 126 31.78 3.46 -7.23
C LEU A 126 31.84 2.42 -8.38
N PRO A 127 32.51 2.74 -9.51
CA PRO A 127 32.46 1.92 -10.72
C PRO A 127 33.04 0.51 -10.55
N ASP A 128 33.98 0.35 -9.62
CA ASP A 128 34.71 -0.90 -9.38
C ASP A 128 34.15 -1.70 -8.20
N ALA A 129 33.13 -1.19 -7.51
CA ALA A 129 32.57 -1.86 -6.33
C ALA A 129 31.74 -3.09 -6.72
N GLU A 130 31.98 -4.21 -6.02
CA GLU A 130 31.18 -5.43 -6.16
C GLU A 130 29.77 -5.23 -5.56
N LEU A 131 28.75 -5.71 -6.26
CA LEU A 131 27.36 -5.64 -5.79
C LEU A 131 26.96 -6.94 -5.11
N GLU A 132 26.58 -6.88 -3.83
CA GLU A 132 26.12 -8.03 -3.05
C GLU A 132 24.62 -7.93 -2.76
N ALA A 133 23.90 -9.02 -2.97
CA ALA A 133 22.46 -9.08 -2.77
C ALA A 133 22.10 -9.36 -1.31
N ALA A 134 21.16 -8.58 -0.77
CA ALA A 134 20.51 -8.80 0.51
C ALA A 134 19.00 -9.04 0.35
N ASN A 135 18.35 -9.53 1.42
CA ASN A 135 16.92 -9.80 1.42
C ASN A 135 16.03 -8.54 1.45
N SER A 136 16.57 -7.42 1.91
CA SER A 136 15.93 -6.10 1.90
C SER A 136 16.98 -4.99 2.07
N THR A 137 16.60 -3.74 1.82
CA THR A 137 17.46 -2.57 2.07
C THR A 137 17.82 -2.45 3.56
N ALA A 138 16.86 -2.71 4.44
CA ALA A 138 17.08 -2.75 5.88
C ALA A 138 18.01 -3.90 6.30
N HIS A 139 17.87 -5.08 5.69
CA HIS A 139 18.77 -6.21 5.93
C HIS A 139 20.21 -5.88 5.50
N ALA A 140 20.40 -5.14 4.40
CA ALA A 140 21.74 -4.71 4.00
C ALA A 140 22.39 -3.74 4.99
N ALA A 141 21.62 -2.80 5.53
CA ALA A 141 22.07 -1.92 6.60
C ALA A 141 22.43 -2.71 7.87
N GLN A 142 21.58 -3.67 8.25
CA GLN A 142 21.84 -4.58 9.36
C GLN A 142 23.14 -5.38 9.17
N MET A 143 23.34 -5.98 7.99
CA MET A 143 24.55 -6.74 7.64
C MET A 143 25.81 -5.89 7.79
N LEU A 144 25.78 -4.63 7.32
CA LEU A 144 26.91 -3.70 7.44
C LEU A 144 27.21 -3.33 8.91
N ALA A 145 26.18 -3.22 9.74
CA ALA A 145 26.35 -2.92 11.17
C ALA A 145 26.85 -4.13 11.97
N GLU A 146 26.40 -5.34 11.63
CA GLU A 146 26.82 -6.59 12.30
C GLU A 146 28.23 -7.03 11.89
N SER A 147 28.70 -6.65 10.69
CA SER A 147 30.06 -6.90 10.21
C SER A 147 30.72 -5.62 9.70
N PRO A 148 31.15 -4.71 10.60
CA PRO A 148 31.71 -3.42 10.25
C PRO A 148 32.95 -3.54 9.34
N SER A 149 32.95 -2.78 8.24
CA SER A 149 34.09 -2.65 7.35
C SER A 149 34.07 -1.28 6.67
N SER A 150 35.23 -0.61 6.63
CA SER A 150 35.39 0.65 5.89
C SER A 150 35.46 0.46 4.38
N LYS A 151 35.42 -0.79 3.90
CA LYS A 151 35.41 -1.14 2.46
C LYS A 151 34.02 -1.51 1.96
N VAL A 152 33.01 -1.47 2.82
CA VAL A 152 31.64 -1.89 2.49
C VAL A 152 30.67 -0.75 2.73
N ALA A 153 29.78 -0.52 1.78
CA ALA A 153 28.62 0.34 1.91
C ALA A 153 27.32 -0.46 1.75
N ALA A 154 26.21 0.11 2.21
CA ALA A 154 24.88 -0.43 1.99
C ALA A 154 23.99 0.62 1.32
N VAL A 155 23.02 0.20 0.52
CA VAL A 155 21.95 1.12 0.05
C VAL A 155 20.72 0.90 0.93
N GLY A 156 20.25 1.95 1.60
CA GLY A 156 19.21 1.85 2.62
C GLY A 156 18.41 3.13 2.86
N THR A 157 17.49 3.06 3.81
CA THR A 157 16.70 4.21 4.25
C THR A 157 17.49 5.04 5.26
N SER A 158 17.13 6.31 5.45
CA SER A 158 17.66 7.12 6.57
C SER A 158 17.34 6.48 7.93
N LEU A 159 16.13 5.94 8.09
CA LEU A 159 15.72 5.23 9.30
C LEU A 159 16.61 4.02 9.61
N ALA A 160 17.04 3.28 8.59
CA ALA A 160 17.98 2.18 8.76
C ALA A 160 19.35 2.70 9.21
N ALA A 161 19.82 3.82 8.67
CA ALA A 161 21.06 4.45 9.12
C ALA A 161 21.01 4.76 10.62
N ASP A 162 19.94 5.41 11.07
CA ASP A 162 19.73 5.76 12.48
C ASP A 162 19.67 4.53 13.39
N LYS A 163 18.89 3.51 13.00
CA LYS A 163 18.70 2.30 13.82
C LYS A 163 19.95 1.45 13.95
N TYR A 164 20.78 1.43 12.92
CA TYR A 164 21.98 0.60 12.86
C TYR A 164 23.27 1.38 13.13
N GLY A 165 23.18 2.67 13.48
CA GLY A 165 24.34 3.51 13.81
C GLY A 165 25.29 3.73 12.63
N LEU A 166 24.74 3.84 11.42
CA LEU A 166 25.49 4.08 10.18
C LEU A 166 25.42 5.55 9.78
N GLU A 167 26.42 6.02 9.05
CA GLU A 167 26.44 7.36 8.45
C GLU A 167 25.89 7.35 7.03
N ILE A 168 25.18 8.42 6.65
CA ILE A 168 24.76 8.63 5.28
C ILE A 168 25.90 9.34 4.52
N ALA A 169 26.53 8.60 3.63
CA ALA A 169 27.61 9.09 2.76
C ALA A 169 27.09 9.87 1.55
N ALA A 170 25.91 9.50 1.04
CA ALA A 170 25.22 10.20 -0.04
C ALA A 170 23.71 10.02 0.12
N GLU A 171 22.99 11.13 -0.01
CA GLU A 171 21.53 11.16 0.10
C GLU A 171 20.85 11.09 -1.27
N SER A 172 19.63 10.52 -1.31
CA SER A 172 18.74 10.54 -2.48
C SER A 172 19.43 10.09 -3.77
N ILE A 173 20.01 8.89 -3.75
CA ILE A 173 20.82 8.34 -4.83
C ILE A 173 20.01 7.55 -5.86
N GLU A 174 18.68 7.55 -5.75
CA GLU A 174 17.79 6.91 -6.71
C GLU A 174 17.84 7.56 -8.11
N ASP A 175 17.79 6.71 -9.14
CA ASP A 175 17.86 7.11 -10.55
C ASP A 175 16.58 7.84 -11.01
N HIS A 176 15.43 7.53 -10.38
CA HIS A 176 14.12 8.06 -10.76
C HIS A 176 13.48 8.83 -9.60
N PRO A 177 13.52 10.18 -9.63
CA PRO A 177 12.81 10.98 -8.63
C PRO A 177 11.30 10.76 -8.75
N GLY A 178 10.61 10.71 -7.62
CA GLY A 178 9.15 10.53 -7.58
C GLY A 178 8.67 9.08 -7.44
N ASN A 179 9.58 8.12 -7.21
CA ASN A 179 9.18 6.78 -6.76
C ASN A 179 8.40 6.89 -5.45
N LYS A 180 7.21 6.29 -5.42
CA LYS A 180 6.33 6.24 -4.25
C LYS A 180 5.88 4.82 -4.01
N THR A 181 5.73 4.46 -2.74
CA THR A 181 5.09 3.21 -2.34
C THR A 181 3.83 3.51 -1.56
N ARG A 182 2.78 2.79 -1.90
CA ARG A 182 1.50 2.77 -1.20
C ARG A 182 1.48 1.59 -0.23
N PHE A 183 1.19 1.92 1.01
CA PHE A 183 1.02 1.01 2.13
C PHE A 183 -0.43 1.03 2.58
N ILE A 184 -0.87 -0.07 3.17
CA ILE A 184 -2.22 -0.22 3.73
C ILE A 184 -2.15 -0.72 5.16
N LEU A 185 -3.03 -0.16 5.99
CA LEU A 185 -3.37 -0.70 7.30
C LEU A 185 -4.56 -1.65 7.12
N ILE A 186 -4.44 -2.87 7.62
CA ILE A 186 -5.47 -3.91 7.53
C ILE A 186 -5.86 -4.41 8.91
N ALA A 187 -7.13 -4.75 9.07
CA ALA A 187 -7.69 -5.30 10.30
C ALA A 187 -8.62 -6.47 9.98
N LYS A 188 -8.95 -7.25 11.01
CA LYS A 188 -9.90 -8.37 10.91
C LYS A 188 -11.32 -7.93 10.63
N ASP A 189 -11.71 -6.79 11.16
CA ASP A 189 -13.04 -6.20 11.02
C ASP A 189 -12.94 -4.70 11.22
N GLY A 190 -14.01 -3.98 10.90
CA GLY A 190 -14.12 -2.54 10.99
C GLY A 190 -14.16 -1.88 9.61
N ILE A 191 -14.96 -0.83 9.53
CA ILE A 191 -14.98 0.11 8.41
C ILE A 191 -14.89 1.49 9.04
N PRO A 192 -13.83 2.28 8.76
CA PRO A 192 -13.73 3.66 9.19
C PRO A 192 -14.98 4.48 8.87
N ALA A 193 -15.22 5.54 9.62
CA ALA A 193 -16.25 6.51 9.25
C ALA A 193 -15.85 7.24 7.96
N PRO A 194 -16.81 7.60 7.09
CA PRO A 194 -16.50 8.36 5.88
C PRO A 194 -15.85 9.68 6.24
N THR A 195 -14.73 9.98 5.60
CA THR A 195 -14.08 11.29 5.65
C THR A 195 -14.52 12.17 4.48
N GLY A 196 -15.11 11.53 3.47
CA GLY A 196 -15.49 11.98 2.13
C GLY A 196 -14.32 12.25 1.19
N HIS A 197 -13.07 12.03 1.63
CA HIS A 197 -11.98 11.68 0.74
C HIS A 197 -11.61 10.22 1.03
N ASP A 198 -12.46 9.34 0.55
CA ASP A 198 -12.35 7.92 0.83
C ASP A 198 -12.12 7.13 -0.46
N LYS A 199 -11.55 5.96 -0.28
CA LYS A 199 -11.40 4.94 -1.31
C LYS A 199 -12.11 3.69 -0.86
N THR A 200 -12.77 3.03 -1.79
CA THR A 200 -13.38 1.71 -1.59
C THR A 200 -12.65 0.71 -2.46
N SER A 201 -12.05 -0.31 -1.85
CA SER A 201 -11.39 -1.40 -2.56
C SER A 201 -12.31 -2.61 -2.66
N VAL A 202 -12.40 -3.20 -3.85
CA VAL A 202 -13.19 -4.41 -4.10
C VAL A 202 -12.47 -5.38 -5.04
N VAL A 203 -12.80 -6.66 -4.91
CA VAL A 203 -12.46 -7.69 -5.90
C VAL A 203 -13.73 -8.13 -6.60
N VAL A 204 -13.75 -7.98 -7.92
CA VAL A 204 -14.89 -8.37 -8.75
C VAL A 204 -14.56 -9.64 -9.51
N PHE A 205 -15.31 -10.70 -9.26
CA PHE A 205 -15.13 -12.00 -9.91
C PHE A 205 -16.07 -12.11 -11.11
N GLN A 206 -15.51 -12.35 -12.29
CA GLN A 206 -16.32 -12.63 -13.47
C GLN A 206 -16.84 -14.06 -13.42
N GLN A 207 -18.15 -14.24 -13.67
CA GLN A 207 -18.75 -15.58 -13.73
C GLN A 207 -18.42 -16.33 -15.03
N SER A 208 -18.27 -15.60 -16.14
CA SER A 208 -17.82 -16.17 -17.41
C SER A 208 -16.97 -15.15 -18.16
N ASP A 209 -15.77 -15.55 -18.57
CA ASP A 209 -14.94 -14.77 -19.48
C ASP A 209 -15.59 -14.79 -20.87
N LYS A 210 -16.38 -13.74 -21.14
CA LYS A 210 -17.07 -13.50 -22.40
C LYS A 210 -16.84 -12.05 -22.82
N PRO A 211 -16.74 -11.77 -24.13
CA PRO A 211 -16.63 -10.41 -24.63
C PRO A 211 -17.71 -9.49 -24.03
N GLY A 212 -17.27 -8.34 -23.48
CA GLY A 212 -18.15 -7.35 -22.88
C GLY A 212 -18.44 -7.52 -21.38
N SER A 213 -18.02 -8.63 -20.74
CA SER A 213 -18.26 -8.87 -19.31
C SER A 213 -17.63 -7.78 -18.41
N LEU A 214 -16.36 -7.44 -18.63
CA LEU A 214 -15.70 -6.34 -17.92
C LEU A 214 -16.36 -4.99 -18.23
N LEU A 215 -16.71 -4.74 -19.49
CA LEU A 215 -17.36 -3.49 -19.88
C LEU A 215 -18.69 -3.29 -19.14
N ALA A 216 -19.50 -4.34 -19.01
CA ALA A 216 -20.77 -4.27 -18.28
C ALA A 216 -20.57 -3.92 -16.80
N ILE A 217 -19.50 -4.41 -16.17
CA ILE A 217 -19.12 -4.05 -14.79
C ILE A 217 -18.69 -2.57 -14.75
N LEU A 218 -17.82 -2.15 -15.67
CA LEU A 218 -17.33 -0.76 -15.72
C LEU A 218 -18.43 0.25 -16.01
N GLN A 219 -19.44 -0.13 -16.78
CA GLN A 219 -20.61 0.70 -17.06
C GLN A 219 -21.40 1.01 -15.79
N GLU A 220 -21.44 0.13 -14.78
CA GLU A 220 -22.14 0.41 -13.52
C GLU A 220 -21.49 1.55 -12.72
N PHE A 221 -20.16 1.58 -12.71
CA PHE A 221 -19.39 2.66 -12.07
C PHE A 221 -19.50 3.96 -12.87
N ALA A 222 -19.31 3.87 -14.20
CA ALA A 222 -19.36 5.04 -15.08
C ALA A 222 -20.74 5.71 -15.10
N ALA A 223 -21.83 4.94 -15.10
CA ALA A 223 -23.20 5.45 -15.06
C ALA A 223 -23.53 6.25 -13.78
N ARG A 224 -22.72 6.07 -12.74
CA ARG A 224 -22.84 6.71 -11.44
C ARG A 224 -21.71 7.71 -11.16
N SER A 225 -20.88 8.01 -12.16
CA SER A 225 -19.71 8.89 -12.04
C SER A 225 -18.74 8.50 -10.92
N ILE A 226 -18.63 7.20 -10.63
CA ILE A 226 -17.64 6.67 -9.67
C ILE A 226 -16.30 6.57 -10.39
N ASN A 227 -15.31 7.31 -9.90
CA ASN A 227 -13.96 7.27 -10.47
C ASN A 227 -13.22 6.00 -10.03
N LEU A 228 -12.46 5.42 -10.96
CA LEU A 228 -11.59 4.26 -10.69
C LEU A 228 -10.15 4.73 -10.64
N THR A 229 -9.49 4.54 -9.51
CA THR A 229 -8.07 4.90 -9.31
C THR A 229 -7.13 3.72 -9.53
N LYS A 230 -7.66 2.49 -9.47
CA LYS A 230 -6.93 1.26 -9.82
C LYS A 230 -7.86 0.27 -10.49
N LEU A 231 -7.35 -0.40 -11.53
CA LEU A 231 -7.97 -1.57 -12.15
C LEU A 231 -6.88 -2.57 -12.56
N GLU A 232 -6.86 -3.72 -11.90
CA GLU A 232 -5.87 -4.77 -12.17
C GLU A 232 -6.54 -6.14 -12.28
N SER A 233 -6.24 -6.89 -13.34
CA SER A 233 -6.71 -8.26 -13.50
C SER A 233 -5.79 -9.26 -12.78
N ARG A 234 -6.40 -10.26 -12.15
CA ARG A 234 -5.70 -11.35 -11.46
C ARG A 234 -6.29 -12.70 -11.85
N PRO A 235 -5.47 -13.73 -12.13
CA PRO A 235 -6.00 -15.07 -12.34
C PRO A 235 -6.54 -15.62 -11.01
N THR A 236 -7.75 -16.19 -11.06
CA THR A 236 -8.44 -16.76 -9.88
C THR A 236 -7.81 -18.06 -9.35
N ARG A 237 -6.86 -18.64 -10.08
CA ARG A 237 -6.22 -19.95 -9.83
C ARG A 237 -7.16 -21.16 -9.92
N GLU A 238 -8.44 -20.96 -10.23
CA GLU A 238 -9.43 -22.04 -10.40
C GLU A 238 -9.31 -22.72 -11.76
N ALA A 239 -9.17 -21.93 -12.84
CA ALA A 239 -8.97 -22.40 -14.20
C ALA A 239 -8.24 -21.35 -15.05
N LEU A 240 -7.57 -21.80 -16.11
CA LEU A 240 -6.93 -20.90 -17.07
C LEU A 240 -8.00 -20.13 -17.84
N GLY A 241 -7.90 -18.79 -17.84
CA GLY A 241 -8.91 -17.89 -18.41
C GLY A 241 -9.91 -17.30 -17.41
N ASN A 242 -9.91 -17.77 -16.14
CA ASN A 242 -10.78 -17.18 -15.12
C ASN A 242 -10.04 -16.05 -14.38
N TYR A 243 -10.54 -14.82 -14.52
CA TYR A 243 -9.98 -13.63 -13.90
C TYR A 243 -10.92 -13.00 -12.88
N CYS A 244 -10.34 -12.37 -11.87
CA CYS A 244 -10.98 -11.36 -11.06
C CYS A 244 -10.27 -10.01 -11.25
N PHE A 245 -10.95 -8.94 -10.86
CA PHE A 245 -10.47 -7.57 -11.02
C PHE A 245 -10.39 -6.91 -9.66
N PHE A 246 -9.20 -6.44 -9.30
CA PHE A 246 -9.01 -5.55 -8.17
C PHE A 246 -9.29 -4.13 -8.60
N LEU A 247 -10.22 -3.50 -7.92
CA LEU A 247 -10.66 -2.15 -8.20
C LEU A 247 -10.51 -1.28 -6.96
N ASP A 248 -9.94 -0.09 -7.14
CA ASP A 248 -10.02 1.00 -6.17
C ASP A 248 -10.93 2.09 -6.73
N LEU A 249 -11.96 2.40 -5.96
CA LEU A 249 -13.02 3.32 -6.32
C LEU A 249 -12.96 4.54 -5.42
N GLU A 250 -13.13 5.75 -5.97
CA GLU A 250 -13.34 6.93 -5.13
C GLU A 250 -14.74 6.90 -4.51
N GLY A 251 -14.80 7.16 -3.21
CA GLY A 251 -16.02 7.15 -2.41
C GLY A 251 -16.02 6.07 -1.33
N HIS A 252 -17.02 6.16 -0.45
CA HIS A 252 -17.18 5.32 0.73
C HIS A 252 -18.41 4.41 0.58
N ILE A 253 -18.41 3.23 1.22
CA ILE A 253 -19.58 2.34 1.24
C ILE A 253 -20.83 2.94 1.91
N ALA A 254 -20.64 4.01 2.68
CA ALA A 254 -21.71 4.77 3.29
C ALA A 254 -22.43 5.68 2.29
N ASP A 255 -21.80 5.98 1.15
CA ASP A 255 -22.39 6.81 0.11
C ASP A 255 -23.46 6.01 -0.62
N SER A 256 -24.65 6.60 -0.77
CA SER A 256 -25.80 5.94 -1.39
C SER A 256 -25.50 5.45 -2.81
N VAL A 257 -24.74 6.24 -3.58
CA VAL A 257 -24.32 5.94 -4.95
C VAL A 257 -23.39 4.72 -4.99
N MET A 258 -22.42 4.63 -4.07
CA MET A 258 -21.50 3.50 -3.97
C MET A 258 -22.24 2.23 -3.54
N ALA A 259 -23.07 2.33 -2.50
CA ALA A 259 -23.87 1.21 -2.00
C ALA A 259 -24.83 0.67 -3.07
N ASP A 260 -25.52 1.56 -3.80
CA ASP A 260 -26.40 1.16 -4.91
C ASP A 260 -25.63 0.50 -6.06
N CYS A 261 -24.44 1.01 -6.39
CA CYS A 261 -23.58 0.42 -7.42
C CYS A 261 -23.18 -1.02 -7.07
N LEU A 262 -22.64 -1.25 -5.87
CA LEU A 262 -22.20 -2.58 -5.45
C LEU A 262 -23.38 -3.53 -5.28
N LYS A 263 -24.52 -3.04 -4.79
CA LYS A 263 -25.76 -3.82 -4.76
C LYS A 263 -26.22 -4.22 -6.16
N THR A 264 -26.16 -3.31 -7.13
CA THR A 264 -26.54 -3.60 -8.52
C THR A 264 -25.65 -4.67 -9.13
N LEU A 265 -24.34 -4.60 -8.89
CA LEU A 265 -23.41 -5.66 -9.32
C LEU A 265 -23.81 -7.03 -8.76
N GLN A 266 -24.10 -7.11 -7.46
CA GLN A 266 -24.60 -8.34 -6.82
C GLN A 266 -25.90 -8.85 -7.46
N THR A 267 -26.85 -7.97 -7.81
CA THR A 267 -28.11 -8.40 -8.48
C THR A 267 -27.90 -8.93 -9.90
N LYS A 268 -26.77 -8.61 -10.53
CA LYS A 268 -26.38 -9.12 -11.85
C LYS A 268 -25.53 -10.39 -11.75
N ASP A 269 -25.58 -11.07 -10.60
CA ASP A 269 -24.78 -12.24 -10.25
C ASP A 269 -23.27 -12.00 -10.34
N VAL A 270 -22.82 -10.74 -10.34
CA VAL A 270 -21.40 -10.42 -10.25
C VAL A 270 -20.96 -10.55 -8.79
N ARG A 271 -20.11 -11.54 -8.50
CA ARG A 271 -19.58 -11.72 -7.15
C ARG A 271 -18.60 -10.59 -6.86
N VAL A 272 -18.90 -9.82 -5.81
CA VAL A 272 -18.04 -8.75 -5.30
C VAL A 272 -17.56 -9.13 -3.92
N LYS A 273 -16.24 -9.16 -3.72
CA LYS A 273 -15.62 -9.19 -2.40
C LYS A 273 -15.26 -7.76 -2.01
N PHE A 274 -15.84 -7.29 -0.92
CA PHE A 274 -15.52 -5.99 -0.36
C PHE A 274 -14.23 -6.09 0.46
N LEU A 275 -13.28 -5.19 0.22
CA LEU A 275 -12.00 -5.14 0.93
C LEU A 275 -11.88 -3.96 1.88
N GLY A 276 -12.88 -3.07 1.95
CA GLY A 276 -12.87 -1.92 2.86
C GLY A 276 -13.18 -0.61 2.15
N SER A 277 -13.68 0.35 2.94
CA SER A 277 -13.76 1.77 2.58
C SER A 277 -12.97 2.55 3.63
N TYR A 278 -12.06 3.42 3.21
CA TYR A 278 -11.06 4.01 4.09
C TYR A 278 -10.57 5.36 3.59
N PRO A 279 -9.99 6.20 4.45
CA PRO A 279 -9.44 7.49 4.04
C PRO A 279 -8.35 7.31 2.99
N ALA A 280 -8.46 8.04 1.88
CA ALA A 280 -7.48 8.03 0.81
C ALA A 280 -6.31 8.97 1.12
N ALA A 281 -5.12 8.64 0.59
CA ALA A 281 -3.91 9.40 0.85
C ALA A 281 -3.84 10.68 -0.02
N GLY A 282 -3.34 11.78 0.56
CA GLY A 282 -3.08 13.04 -0.13
C GLY A 282 -4.09 14.17 0.19
N GLU A 283 -3.69 15.41 -0.12
CA GLU A 283 -4.43 16.64 0.21
C GLU A 283 -5.29 17.19 -0.94
N GLN A 284 -5.14 16.69 -2.17
CA GLN A 284 -5.76 17.27 -3.38
C GLN A 284 -7.23 16.86 -3.63
N ALA A 285 -7.82 16.08 -2.74
CA ALA A 285 -9.13 15.50 -3.02
C ALA A 285 -10.32 16.37 -2.63
N GLU A 286 -10.11 17.45 -1.88
CA GLU A 286 -11.20 18.36 -1.50
C GLU A 286 -11.83 19.08 -2.71
N GLU A 287 -11.04 19.36 -3.75
CA GLU A 287 -11.51 20.11 -4.94
C GLU A 287 -12.39 19.25 -5.86
N VAL A 288 -11.96 18.02 -6.20
CA VAL A 288 -12.74 17.08 -7.03
C VAL A 288 -14.04 16.65 -6.32
N ARG A 289 -13.99 16.55 -4.99
CA ARG A 289 -15.10 16.15 -4.11
C ARG A 289 -16.23 17.19 -4.02
N LYS A 290 -15.91 18.48 -4.00
CA LYS A 290 -16.93 19.52 -3.81
C LYS A 290 -17.91 19.56 -4.99
N GLU A 291 -17.39 19.41 -6.20
CA GLU A 291 -18.21 19.47 -7.42
C GLU A 291 -19.14 18.25 -7.57
N SER A 292 -18.67 17.04 -7.22
CA SER A 292 -19.45 15.81 -7.34
C SER A 292 -20.56 15.69 -6.29
N ASN A 293 -20.25 15.98 -5.02
CA ASN A 293 -21.24 15.93 -3.93
C ASN A 293 -22.31 17.02 -4.07
N ASP A 294 -21.94 18.23 -4.48
CA ASP A 294 -22.90 19.32 -4.69
C ASP A 294 -23.94 18.99 -5.76
N ALA A 295 -23.56 18.23 -6.79
CA ALA A 295 -24.49 17.80 -7.84
C ALA A 295 -25.49 16.75 -7.33
N LEU A 296 -25.00 15.79 -6.53
CA LEU A 296 -25.83 14.73 -5.93
C LEU A 296 -26.80 15.28 -4.89
N ASP A 297 -26.35 16.17 -4.00
CA ASP A 297 -27.20 16.77 -2.96
C ASP A 297 -28.32 17.62 -3.58
N LYS A 298 -28.03 18.34 -4.67
CA LYS A 298 -29.04 19.07 -5.45
C LYS A 298 -30.05 18.12 -6.09
N ALA A 299 -29.59 17.02 -6.70
CA ALA A 299 -30.47 16.02 -7.31
C ALA A 299 -31.37 15.34 -6.26
N GLN A 300 -30.81 15.00 -5.09
CA GLN A 300 -31.55 14.39 -3.98
C GLN A 300 -32.59 15.36 -3.42
N SER A 301 -32.22 16.61 -3.15
CA SER A 301 -33.14 17.65 -2.69
C SER A 301 -34.30 17.89 -3.68
N TRP A 302 -34.00 17.88 -4.98
CA TRP A 302 -35.02 17.97 -6.02
C TRP A 302 -35.96 16.75 -6.01
N LEU A 303 -35.42 15.54 -5.89
CA LEU A 303 -36.22 14.31 -5.82
C LEU A 303 -37.14 14.30 -4.59
N ASP A 304 -36.62 14.69 -3.43
CA ASP A 304 -37.38 14.77 -2.19
C ASP A 304 -38.49 15.82 -2.29
N SER A 305 -38.26 16.93 -3.00
CA SER A 305 -39.30 17.91 -3.30
C SER A 305 -40.46 17.32 -4.13
N ILE A 306 -40.18 16.37 -5.02
CA ILE A 306 -41.22 15.67 -5.80
C ILE A 306 -41.93 14.66 -4.91
N ARG A 307 -41.19 13.84 -4.16
CA ARG A 307 -41.75 12.82 -3.27
C ARG A 307 -42.65 13.40 -2.19
N SER A 308 -42.36 14.61 -1.72
CA SER A 308 -43.20 15.32 -0.75
C SER A 308 -44.63 15.60 -1.26
N LYS A 309 -44.89 15.46 -2.56
CA LYS A 309 -46.20 15.67 -3.19
C LYS A 309 -47.02 14.37 -3.33
N LEU A 310 -46.47 13.24 -2.93
CA LEU A 310 -47.21 11.97 -2.92
C LEU A 310 -48.24 12.01 -1.79
N SER A 311 -49.51 11.76 -2.14
CA SER A 311 -50.65 11.68 -1.22
C SER A 311 -50.90 10.27 -0.72
#